data_AF-A0A399FAT6-F1
#
_entry.id   AF-A0A399FAT6-F1
#
_cell.length_a   1.000
_cell.length_b   1.000
_cell.length_c   1.000
_cell.angle_alpha   90.00
_cell.angle_beta   90.00
_cell.angle_gamma   90.00
#
_symmetry.space_group_name_H-M   'P 1'
#
loop_
_entity.id
_entity.type
_entity.pdbx_description
1 polymer ?
#
loop_
_entity_poly.entity_id
_entity_poly.type
_entity_poly.pdbx_seq_one_letter_code
_entity_poly.pdbx_strand_id
1 'polypeptide(L)'
;MRILFVALLLAVAAVFSGCAPQTQANPGEVVYDVPRPGEFNQPRAAGNPVEIALAQSVAAYYALGAQPLPGYGRWVQRLSEGPTAIYVSEKRDASGKVVATIEMRWSFGVRPDGYGVVKLQTLSTEKIDVGAVEGPAFRWLDHDFTRVAGAR
;
A
#
# COMPACT_ATOMS: atom_id res chain seq x y z
N MET A 1 30.66 -2.48 47.39
CA MET A 1 30.51 -1.24 46.58
C MET A 1 30.54 -1.41 45.06
N ARG A 2 30.68 -2.63 44.49
CA ARG A 2 30.67 -2.86 43.01
C ARG A 2 29.28 -3.16 42.42
N ILE A 3 28.38 -3.73 43.22
CA ILE A 3 27.05 -4.19 42.76
C ILE A 3 26.08 -3.01 42.56
N LEU A 4 26.22 -1.93 43.34
CA LEU A 4 25.39 -0.72 43.21
C LEU A 4 25.64 0.05 41.91
N PHE A 5 26.88 0.04 41.40
CA PHE A 5 27.25 0.72 40.15
C PHE A 5 26.69 0.03 38.91
N VAL A 6 26.60 -1.31 38.93
CA VAL A 6 26.07 -2.11 37.81
C VAL A 6 24.55 -1.97 37.69
N ALA A 7 23.84 -1.94 38.82
CA ALA A 7 22.39 -1.73 38.85
C ALA A 7 21.99 -0.32 38.35
N LEU A 8 22.79 0.70 38.65
CA LEU A 8 22.54 2.07 38.18
C LEU A 8 22.76 2.21 36.67
N LEU A 9 23.77 1.52 36.10
CA LEU A 9 24.03 1.51 34.64
C LEU A 9 22.94 0.75 33.85
N LEU A 10 22.40 -0.34 34.40
CA LEU A 10 21.28 -1.08 33.81
C LEU A 10 19.97 -0.28 33.86
N ALA A 11 19.74 0.50 34.93
CA ALA A 11 18.57 1.37 35.04
C ALA A 11 18.60 2.54 34.03
N VAL A 12 19.79 3.08 33.71
CA VAL A 12 19.92 4.15 32.70
C VAL A 12 19.73 3.62 31.27
N ALA A 13 20.18 2.40 30.97
CA ALA A 13 19.97 1.78 29.65
C ALA A 13 18.48 1.47 29.35
N ALA A 14 17.69 1.17 30.39
CA ALA A 14 16.25 0.93 30.25
C ALA A 14 15.45 2.20 29.91
N VAL A 15 15.92 3.38 30.32
CA VAL A 15 15.22 4.67 30.07
C VAL A 15 15.38 5.14 28.62
N PHE A 16 16.47 4.79 27.94
CA PHE A 16 16.67 5.09 26.52
C PHE A 16 16.06 4.07 25.56
N SER A 17 15.41 3.02 26.07
CA SER A 17 14.82 1.95 25.25
C SER A 17 13.38 2.22 24.82
N GLY A 18 12.79 3.38 25.17
CA GLY A 18 11.38 3.66 24.94
C GLY A 18 11.15 5.04 24.33
N CYS A 19 11.18 5.11 23.00
CA CYS A 19 10.41 6.04 22.14
C CYS A 19 10.95 5.92 20.70
N ALA A 20 10.89 4.72 20.12
CA ALA A 20 10.80 4.69 18.66
C ALA A 20 9.49 5.40 18.31
N PRO A 21 9.49 6.46 17.48
CA PRO A 21 8.24 7.12 17.09
C PRO A 21 7.34 6.05 16.48
N GLN A 22 6.22 5.75 17.14
CA GLN A 22 5.23 4.82 16.60
C GLN A 22 4.56 5.54 15.44
N THR A 23 4.93 5.18 14.21
CA THR A 23 4.26 5.66 13.01
C THR A 23 2.78 5.23 13.09
N GLN A 24 1.87 6.20 13.21
CA GLN A 24 0.42 5.94 13.24
C GLN A 24 -0.18 6.07 11.84
N ALA A 25 -0.99 5.11 11.40
CA ALA A 25 -1.78 5.20 10.17
C ALA A 25 -3.15 5.85 10.42
N ASN A 26 -3.64 6.66 9.47
CA ASN A 26 -5.03 7.11 9.48
C ASN A 26 -6.00 5.97 9.10
N PRO A 27 -7.30 6.10 9.34
CA PRO A 27 -8.28 5.11 8.88
C PRO A 27 -8.21 4.88 7.36
N GLY A 28 -8.19 3.61 6.95
CA GLY A 28 -8.06 3.20 5.53
C GLY A 28 -6.67 3.43 4.93
N GLU A 29 -5.69 3.83 5.75
CA GLU A 29 -4.32 4.07 5.35
C GLU A 29 -3.42 2.89 5.69
N VAL A 30 -2.50 2.58 4.78
CA VAL A 30 -1.35 1.72 5.03
C VAL A 30 -0.09 2.53 4.76
N VAL A 31 0.88 2.44 5.67
CA VAL A 31 2.11 3.21 5.66
C VAL A 31 3.28 2.27 5.49
N TYR A 32 4.16 2.60 4.54
CA TYR A 32 5.32 1.81 4.18
C TYR A 32 6.61 2.62 4.35
N ASP A 33 7.63 1.93 4.86
CA ASP A 33 9.01 2.32 4.66
C ASP A 33 9.44 1.84 3.27
N VAL A 34 9.90 2.80 2.46
CA VAL A 34 10.26 2.58 1.06
C VAL A 34 11.74 2.92 0.90
N PRO A 35 12.54 2.03 0.27
CA PRO A 35 13.98 2.23 0.14
C PRO A 35 14.33 3.61 -0.46
N ARG A 36 15.38 4.26 0.07
CA ARG A 36 15.77 5.59 -0.39
C ARG A 36 16.22 5.59 -1.86
N PRO A 37 16.09 6.72 -2.58
CA PRO A 37 16.22 6.84 -4.03
C PRO A 37 17.66 6.72 -4.58
N GLY A 38 18.58 6.09 -3.86
CA GLY A 38 19.99 5.93 -4.27
C GLY A 38 20.22 4.82 -5.31
N GLU A 39 19.24 3.95 -5.54
CA GLU A 39 19.32 2.84 -6.50
C GLU A 39 18.59 3.11 -7.83
N PHE A 40 17.92 4.26 -7.96
CA PHE A 40 17.11 4.57 -9.13
C PHE A 40 17.70 5.78 -9.89
N ASN A 41 18.43 5.49 -10.97
CA ASN A 41 18.84 6.50 -11.97
C ASN A 41 17.63 6.92 -12.84
N GLN A 42 16.62 7.58 -12.27
CA GLN A 42 15.49 8.09 -13.05
C GLN A 42 15.28 9.61 -12.90
N PRO A 43 14.95 10.30 -14.00
CA PRO A 43 14.76 11.74 -14.01
C PRO A 43 13.56 12.14 -13.14
N ARG A 44 13.78 13.16 -12.29
CA ARG A 44 12.76 13.84 -11.48
C ARG A 44 11.67 14.45 -12.38
N ALA A 45 10.64 13.69 -12.72
CA ALA A 45 9.35 14.22 -13.12
C ALA A 45 8.41 14.21 -11.90
N ALA A 46 7.47 15.16 -11.86
CA ALA A 46 6.63 15.50 -10.69
C ALA A 46 5.99 14.28 -10.00
N GLY A 47 6.60 13.86 -8.89
CA GLY A 47 6.19 12.77 -8.01
C GLY A 47 7.31 12.51 -7.01
N ASN A 48 7.00 12.32 -5.73
CA ASN A 48 8.04 11.93 -4.77
C ASN A 48 8.50 10.49 -5.12
N PRO A 49 9.80 10.14 -5.05
CA PRO A 49 10.28 8.80 -5.47
C PRO A 49 9.54 7.62 -4.82
N VAL A 50 9.11 7.81 -3.57
CA VAL A 50 8.32 6.85 -2.79
C VAL A 50 6.94 6.60 -3.42
N GLU A 51 6.27 7.65 -3.84
CA GLU A 51 4.95 7.60 -4.49
C GLU A 51 5.02 6.86 -5.83
N ILE A 52 6.09 7.11 -6.60
CA ILE A 52 6.36 6.46 -7.88
C ILE A 52 6.59 4.95 -7.69
N ALA A 53 7.43 4.56 -6.72
CA ALA A 53 7.72 3.15 -6.44
C ALA A 53 6.47 2.35 -6.05
N LEU A 54 5.64 2.93 -5.16
CA LEU A 54 4.36 2.31 -4.77
C LEU A 54 3.43 2.14 -5.98
N ALA A 55 3.28 3.18 -6.81
CA ALA A 55 2.46 3.11 -8.01
C ALA A 55 2.96 2.06 -9.01
N GLN A 56 4.28 1.95 -9.20
CA GLN A 56 4.89 0.95 -10.09
C GLN A 56 4.67 -0.48 -9.60
N SER A 57 4.83 -0.75 -8.29
CA SER A 57 4.59 -2.08 -7.73
C SER A 57 3.11 -2.50 -7.89
N VAL A 58 2.17 -1.57 -7.66
CA VAL A 58 0.75 -1.83 -7.94
C VAL A 58 0.49 -2.12 -9.42
N ALA A 59 1.06 -1.32 -10.32
CA ALA A 59 0.93 -1.54 -11.76
C ALA A 59 1.50 -2.90 -12.19
N ALA A 60 2.65 -3.30 -11.65
CA ALA A 60 3.26 -4.60 -11.91
C ALA A 60 2.36 -5.75 -11.43
N TYR A 61 1.78 -5.65 -10.23
CA TYR A 61 0.82 -6.62 -9.72
C TYR A 61 -0.37 -6.81 -10.67
N TYR A 62 -1.01 -5.73 -11.14
CA TYR A 62 -2.15 -5.84 -12.05
C TYR A 62 -1.77 -6.26 -13.48
N ALA A 63 -0.55 -5.98 -13.92
CA ALA A 63 -0.06 -6.42 -15.22
C ALA A 63 0.27 -7.91 -15.27
N LEU A 64 0.80 -8.49 -14.18
CA LEU A 64 1.38 -9.84 -14.19
C LEU A 64 0.73 -10.82 -13.21
N GLY A 65 0.18 -10.35 -12.09
CA GLY A 65 -0.19 -11.19 -10.94
C GLY A 65 -1.66 -11.21 -10.56
N ALA A 66 -2.44 -10.19 -10.93
CA ALA A 66 -3.82 -10.06 -10.47
C ALA A 66 -4.80 -10.94 -11.27
N GLN A 67 -5.44 -11.88 -10.59
CA GLN A 67 -6.61 -12.57 -11.14
C GLN A 67 -7.90 -11.83 -10.75
N PRO A 68 -8.84 -11.64 -11.68
CA PRO A 68 -10.18 -11.15 -11.35
C PRO A 68 -10.95 -12.12 -10.46
N LEU A 69 -11.95 -11.62 -9.74
CA LEU A 69 -12.90 -12.50 -9.05
C LEU A 69 -13.63 -13.42 -10.04
N PRO A 70 -14.09 -14.61 -9.62
CA PRO A 70 -14.85 -15.51 -10.50
C PRO A 70 -16.02 -14.82 -11.20
N GLY A 71 -16.09 -14.97 -12.52
CA GLY A 71 -17.12 -14.36 -13.36
C GLY A 71 -16.80 -12.93 -13.84
N TYR A 72 -15.75 -12.30 -13.33
CA TYR A 72 -15.29 -11.00 -13.81
C TYR A 72 -14.16 -11.14 -14.86
N GLY A 73 -14.09 -10.18 -15.78
CA GLY A 73 -13.02 -10.08 -16.78
C GLY A 73 -11.72 -9.51 -16.20
N ARG A 74 -10.65 -9.49 -17.00
CA ARG A 74 -9.34 -8.95 -16.61
C ARG A 74 -9.43 -7.56 -15.99
N TRP A 75 -8.49 -7.25 -15.09
CA TRP A 75 -8.30 -5.88 -14.61
C TRP A 75 -7.83 -4.98 -15.75
N VAL A 76 -8.46 -3.82 -15.88
CA VAL A 76 -8.11 -2.80 -16.87
C VAL A 76 -7.88 -1.49 -16.13
N GLN A 77 -6.70 -0.90 -16.33
CA GLN A 77 -6.40 0.43 -15.82
C GLN A 77 -7.24 1.47 -16.56
N ARG A 78 -7.92 2.34 -15.82
CA ARG A 78 -8.63 3.51 -16.35
C ARG A 78 -7.74 4.75 -16.21
N LEU A 79 -8.11 5.81 -16.93
CA LEU A 79 -7.49 7.12 -16.75
C LEU A 79 -7.57 7.53 -15.28
N SER A 80 -6.43 7.90 -14.73
CA SER A 80 -6.30 8.39 -13.37
C SER A 80 -5.62 9.75 -13.36
N GLU A 81 -5.89 10.55 -12.34
CA GLU A 81 -5.34 11.89 -12.19
C GLU A 81 -4.42 11.95 -10.97
N GLY A 82 -3.27 12.63 -11.13
CA GLY A 82 -2.31 12.82 -10.04
C GLY A 82 -1.81 11.49 -9.46
N PRO A 83 -1.68 11.37 -8.12
CA PRO A 83 -1.09 10.21 -7.46
C PRO A 83 -2.11 9.07 -7.28
N THR A 84 -2.98 8.84 -8.26
CA THR A 84 -4.02 7.82 -8.18
C THR A 84 -3.90 6.80 -9.29
N ALA A 85 -4.37 5.59 -9.04
CA ALA A 85 -4.53 4.56 -10.06
C ALA A 85 -5.90 3.88 -9.89
N ILE A 86 -6.63 3.75 -10.98
CA ILE A 86 -7.97 3.16 -10.97
C ILE A 86 -7.93 1.89 -11.83
N TYR A 87 -8.25 0.75 -11.23
CA TYR A 87 -8.37 -0.52 -11.93
C TYR A 87 -9.82 -1.00 -11.89
N VAL A 88 -10.35 -1.35 -13.05
CA VAL A 88 -11.73 -1.79 -13.22
C VAL A 88 -11.76 -3.21 -13.76
N SER A 89 -12.62 -4.03 -13.19
CA SER A 89 -12.95 -5.36 -13.67
C SER A 89 -14.47 -5.47 -13.82
N GLU A 90 -14.90 -5.96 -14.97
CA GLU A 90 -16.31 -5.99 -15.37
C GLU A 90 -16.80 -7.43 -15.52
N LYS A 91 -17.98 -7.71 -14.98
CA LYS A 91 -18.72 -8.95 -15.20
C LYS A 91 -19.73 -8.70 -16.32
N ARG A 92 -19.69 -9.56 -17.33
CA ARG A 92 -20.54 -9.45 -18.52
C ARG A 92 -21.44 -10.68 -18.62
N ASP A 93 -22.67 -10.47 -19.09
CA ASP A 93 -23.58 -11.57 -19.39
C ASP A 93 -23.25 -12.26 -20.73
N ALA A 94 -24.03 -13.26 -21.11
CA ALA A 94 -23.86 -14.00 -22.36
C ALA A 94 -24.01 -13.14 -23.63
N SER A 95 -24.66 -11.98 -23.54
CA SER A 95 -24.78 -11.00 -24.64
C SER A 95 -23.63 -10.00 -24.69
N GLY A 96 -22.70 -10.07 -23.72
CA GLY A 96 -21.56 -9.15 -23.60
C GLY A 96 -21.89 -7.85 -22.86
N LYS A 97 -23.12 -7.69 -22.33
CA LYS A 97 -23.51 -6.50 -21.56
C LYS A 97 -22.90 -6.56 -20.17
N VAL A 98 -22.38 -5.42 -19.69
CA VAL A 98 -21.87 -5.30 -18.31
C VAL A 98 -23.04 -5.35 -17.34
N VAL A 99 -23.00 -6.30 -16.41
CA VAL A 99 -24.02 -6.53 -15.37
C VAL A 99 -23.52 -6.22 -13.96
N ALA A 100 -22.21 -6.23 -13.75
CA ALA A 100 -21.59 -5.74 -12.52
C ALA A 100 -20.16 -5.25 -12.76
N THR A 101 -19.69 -4.39 -11.87
CA THR A 101 -18.35 -3.81 -11.93
C THR A 101 -17.69 -3.84 -10.56
N ILE A 102 -16.39 -4.05 -10.53
CA ILE A 102 -15.52 -3.81 -9.38
C ILE A 102 -14.50 -2.76 -9.81
N GLU A 103 -14.34 -1.75 -8.97
CA GLU A 103 -13.36 -0.69 -9.14
C GLU A 103 -12.47 -0.61 -7.91
N MET A 104 -11.16 -0.64 -8.12
CA MET A 104 -10.17 -0.38 -7.09
C MET A 104 -9.52 0.95 -7.36
N ARG A 105 -9.71 1.88 -6.43
CA ARG A 105 -9.09 3.20 -6.44
C ARG A 105 -7.93 3.19 -5.47
N TRP A 106 -6.74 3.36 -6.02
CA TRP A 106 -5.51 3.52 -5.28
C TRP A 106 -5.16 4.99 -5.21
N SER A 107 -4.81 5.45 -4.02
CA SER A 107 -4.19 6.76 -3.81
C SER A 107 -2.86 6.58 -3.12
N PHE A 108 -1.84 7.22 -3.67
CA PHE A 108 -0.47 7.20 -3.18
C PHE A 108 -0.11 8.57 -2.62
N GLY A 109 0.86 8.61 -1.72
CA GLY A 109 1.40 9.87 -1.25
C GLY A 109 2.62 9.69 -0.38
N VAL A 110 3.14 10.82 0.09
CA VAL A 110 4.25 10.87 1.04
C VAL A 110 3.83 11.72 2.22
N ARG A 111 4.06 11.19 3.41
CA ARG A 111 3.76 11.87 4.67
C ARG A 111 4.87 12.87 5.03
N PRO A 112 4.60 13.83 5.93
CA PRO A 112 5.62 14.78 6.40
C PRO A 112 6.84 14.11 7.06
N ASP A 113 6.67 12.90 7.61
CA ASP A 113 7.74 12.08 8.21
C ASP A 113 8.54 11.26 7.17
N GLY A 114 8.22 11.39 5.88
CA GLY A 114 8.94 10.77 4.77
C GLY A 114 8.48 9.36 4.39
N TYR A 115 7.51 8.78 5.11
CA TYR A 115 6.97 7.47 4.77
C TYR A 115 6.00 7.51 3.59
N GLY A 116 5.97 6.42 2.83
CA GLY A 116 4.99 6.20 1.77
C GLY A 116 3.64 5.84 2.34
N VAL A 117 2.59 6.42 1.79
CA VAL A 117 1.20 6.13 2.17
C VAL A 117 0.44 5.58 0.99
N VAL A 118 -0.32 4.51 1.25
CA VAL A 118 -1.27 3.91 0.31
C VAL A 118 -2.67 3.91 0.93
N LYS A 119 -3.66 4.31 0.14
CA LYS A 119 -5.08 4.11 0.44
C LYS A 119 -5.70 3.31 -0.70
N LEU A 120 -6.47 2.28 -0.35
CA LEU A 120 -7.23 1.47 -1.30
C LEU A 120 -8.71 1.61 -0.96
N GLN A 121 -9.50 1.93 -1.98
CA GLN A 121 -10.95 1.89 -1.91
C GLN A 121 -11.47 0.95 -2.98
N THR A 122 -12.15 -0.12 -2.53
CA THR A 122 -12.88 -1.02 -3.42
C THR A 122 -14.35 -0.61 -3.49
N LEU A 123 -14.82 -0.31 -4.70
CA LEU A 123 -16.22 -0.04 -5.00
C LEU A 123 -16.75 -1.20 -5.83
N SER A 124 -17.97 -1.65 -5.54
CA SER A 124 -18.64 -2.65 -6.38
C SER A 124 -20.12 -2.34 -6.51
N THR A 125 -20.67 -2.67 -7.67
CA THR A 125 -22.10 -2.57 -7.94
C THR A 125 -22.89 -3.76 -7.37
N GLU A 126 -22.22 -4.81 -6.90
CA GLU A 126 -22.84 -5.94 -6.21
C GLU A 126 -22.07 -6.30 -4.92
N LYS A 127 -22.65 -7.16 -4.09
CA LYS A 127 -21.98 -7.63 -2.88
C LYS A 127 -20.84 -8.58 -3.26
N ILE A 128 -19.62 -8.22 -2.85
CA ILE A 128 -18.40 -9.01 -3.09
C ILE A 128 -17.64 -9.25 -1.79
N ASP A 129 -16.72 -10.22 -1.81
CA ASP A 129 -15.68 -10.33 -0.79
C ASP A 129 -14.56 -9.33 -1.10
N VAL A 130 -14.59 -8.19 -0.40
CA VAL A 130 -13.58 -7.14 -0.53
C VAL A 130 -12.20 -7.65 -0.11
N GLY A 131 -12.11 -8.54 0.89
CA GLY A 131 -10.83 -9.09 1.36
C GLY A 131 -10.15 -9.96 0.32
N ALA A 132 -10.92 -10.66 -0.52
CA ALA A 132 -10.39 -11.43 -1.66
C ALA A 132 -9.81 -10.54 -2.77
N VAL A 133 -10.26 -9.29 -2.85
CA VAL A 133 -9.76 -8.30 -3.82
C VAL A 133 -8.56 -7.54 -3.28
N GLU A 134 -8.69 -6.97 -2.07
CA GLU A 134 -7.69 -6.09 -1.47
C GLU A 134 -6.50 -6.86 -0.87
N GLY A 135 -6.77 -8.01 -0.25
CA GLY A 135 -5.75 -8.81 0.44
C GLY A 135 -4.56 -9.21 -0.43
N PRO A 136 -4.76 -9.77 -1.63
CA PRO A 136 -3.67 -10.06 -2.56
C PRO A 136 -2.84 -8.82 -2.95
N ALA A 137 -3.49 -7.68 -3.19
CA ALA A 137 -2.81 -6.46 -3.59
C ALA A 137 -1.94 -5.90 -2.44
N PHE A 138 -2.45 -5.94 -1.21
CA PHE A 138 -1.67 -5.59 -0.03
C PHE A 138 -0.52 -6.56 0.24
N ARG A 139 -0.70 -7.87 0.03
CA ARG A 139 0.40 -8.85 0.16
C ARG A 139 1.51 -8.61 -0.86
N TRP A 140 1.18 -8.15 -2.06
CA TRP A 140 2.18 -7.79 -3.06
C TRP A 140 2.98 -6.56 -2.62
N LEU A 141 2.31 -5.53 -2.10
CA LEU A 141 2.99 -4.37 -1.52
C LEU A 141 3.86 -4.75 -0.31
N ASP A 142 3.38 -5.65 0.56
CA ASP A 142 4.13 -6.15 1.72
C ASP A 142 5.35 -7.00 1.31
N HIS A 143 5.39 -7.53 0.08
CA HIS A 143 6.55 -8.23 -0.46
C HIS A 143 7.64 -7.25 -0.91
N ASP A 144 7.24 -6.15 -1.56
CA ASP A 144 8.19 -5.16 -2.12
C ASP A 144 8.60 -4.08 -1.12
N PHE A 145 7.79 -3.83 -0.09
CA PHE A 145 7.97 -2.75 0.87
C PHE A 145 7.73 -3.19 2.31
N THR A 146 8.37 -2.49 3.26
CA THR A 146 8.18 -2.78 4.68
C THR A 146 7.00 -2.00 5.24
N ARG A 147 5.90 -2.67 5.56
CA ARG A 147 4.76 -2.04 6.24
C ARG A 147 5.15 -1.61 7.65
N VAL A 148 5.02 -0.33 7.95
CA VAL A 148 5.32 0.25 9.28
C VAL A 148 4.08 0.62 10.09
N ALA A 149 2.95 0.82 9.42
CA ALA A 149 1.65 1.02 10.06
C ALA A 149 0.51 0.67 9.11
N GLY A 150 -0.67 0.37 9.64
CA GLY A 150 -1.87 0.23 8.83
C GLY A 150 -3.06 -0.26 9.64
N ALA A 151 -4.25 0.15 9.25
CA ALA A 151 -5.47 -0.44 9.77
C ALA A 151 -5.76 -1.77 9.05
N ARG A 152 -6.26 -2.77 9.80
CA ARG A 152 -7.10 -3.83 9.24
C ARG A 152 -8.55 -3.40 9.41
#